data_AF-A0A9X1U1W4-F1
#
_entry.id   AF-A0A9X1U1W4-F1
#
_cell.length_a   1.000
_cell.length_b   1.000
_cell.length_c   1.000
_cell.angle_alpha   90.00
_cell.angle_beta   90.00
_cell.angle_gamma   90.00
#
_symmetry.space_group_name_H-M   'P 1'
#
loop_
_entity.id
_entity.type
_entity.pdbx_description
1 polymer ?
#
loop_
_entity_poly.entity_id
_entity_poly.type
_entity_poly.pdbx_seq_one_letter_code
_entity_poly.pdbx_strand_id
1 'polypeptide(L)'
;MNRLLTFRIIAAAIILTFISCSKDSDDPVPQEIEITVSTEDFSTTMDENPTNGQIIGTVQGSTNEGAITFSIRAQNPAGAFSIDSASGELKVADEALFEFETNPTISGTVQVSNGAVSENASVTISLNEQNIYELPYIRLWTQEDVNLFGANQYTRIMGTLYIGTPYEGYTTDISDLSPLGSIKTVDANLKIRNNPDLISTTGLGVTHIGEGLIVSENKNLENLDGLEGLTYVQYLQLIHNFALSDFSSLSQLTSLDNGLYLSGCYLLTDVDWLSNVASIGNVIDITNNPNLTNINGLSNLRNFTGEPDYISFNTNINLTNLNGLRNLTANVSNLSLFQNYSLVNIDGLANIQVTKSINIRYNHALENIDGLESTIGLEDELFIFHNISLRNLFGLQQITNIGKVTIDENENLLSLNGLENLLRVSQSFRARQNSNLSDFCALTNLCVNGDLNILQAENNAYNPTKQDIIDGNCSL
;
A
#
# COMPACT_ATOMS: atom_id res chain seq x y z
N MET A 1 24.84 51.93 -38.76
CA MET A 1 24.26 51.08 -39.83
C MET A 1 25.24 49.95 -40.13
N ASN A 2 24.83 48.70 -39.84
CA ASN A 2 25.33 47.37 -40.25
C ASN A 2 26.86 47.12 -40.36
N ARG A 3 27.49 46.32 -39.47
CA ARG A 3 27.57 44.83 -39.43
C ARG A 3 27.98 44.17 -40.77
N LEU A 4 29.13 43.47 -40.79
CA LEU A 4 29.36 42.03 -41.09
C LEU A 4 30.89 41.75 -41.22
N LEU A 5 31.46 40.78 -40.47
CA LEU A 5 31.98 39.44 -40.89
C LEU A 5 33.28 39.48 -41.76
N THR A 6 34.35 38.68 -41.65
CA THR A 6 34.77 37.47 -40.90
C THR A 6 36.24 37.09 -41.26
N PHE A 7 36.82 36.08 -40.56
CA PHE A 7 37.89 35.10 -40.95
C PHE A 7 39.41 35.35 -40.67
N ARG A 8 39.89 34.76 -39.54
CA ARG A 8 40.93 33.70 -39.33
C ARG A 8 42.34 33.71 -40.03
N ILE A 9 43.42 33.60 -39.20
CA ILE A 9 44.55 32.59 -39.15
C ILE A 9 45.97 33.13 -38.80
N ILE A 10 46.50 32.68 -37.65
CA ILE A 10 47.85 32.15 -37.23
C ILE A 10 49.18 32.79 -37.74
N ALA A 11 50.09 33.17 -36.83
CA ALA A 11 51.46 32.58 -36.60
C ALA A 11 52.46 33.51 -35.85
N ALA A 12 53.44 32.86 -35.18
CA ALA A 12 54.51 33.31 -34.27
C ALA A 12 55.58 34.29 -34.87
N ALA A 13 56.63 34.84 -34.23
CA ALA A 13 57.45 34.44 -33.08
C ALA A 13 58.47 35.56 -32.65
N ILE A 14 58.89 35.52 -31.37
CA ILE A 14 60.28 35.52 -30.84
C ILE A 14 61.19 36.80 -30.71
N ILE A 15 61.46 37.16 -29.43
CA ILE A 15 62.72 37.40 -28.65
C ILE A 15 63.80 38.44 -29.10
N LEU A 16 64.17 39.44 -28.25
CA LEU A 16 65.37 39.48 -27.37
C LEU A 16 65.65 40.86 -26.72
N THR A 17 66.14 40.76 -25.49
CA THR A 17 66.44 41.73 -24.41
C THR A 17 67.69 42.59 -24.64
N PHE A 18 67.86 43.71 -23.89
CA PHE A 18 68.96 43.86 -22.91
C PHE A 18 68.76 45.03 -21.93
N ILE A 19 69.30 44.79 -20.73
CA ILE A 19 69.23 45.44 -19.41
C ILE A 19 70.07 46.74 -19.32
N SER A 20 69.72 47.63 -18.38
CA SER A 20 70.66 48.56 -17.75
C SER A 20 70.48 48.54 -16.22
N CYS A 21 71.59 48.42 -15.49
CA CYS A 21 71.69 48.19 -14.05
C CYS A 21 71.70 49.48 -13.20
N SER A 22 71.25 49.40 -11.94
CA SER A 22 71.95 50.04 -10.81
C SER A 22 71.71 49.30 -9.48
N LYS A 23 72.83 48.89 -8.87
CA LYS A 23 73.14 48.48 -7.48
C LYS A 23 72.04 48.56 -6.41
N ASP A 24 71.85 47.47 -5.64
CA ASP A 24 72.32 47.35 -4.23
C ASP A 24 71.95 45.98 -3.60
N SER A 25 72.85 45.46 -2.75
CA SER A 25 72.76 44.34 -1.80
C SER A 25 72.23 42.96 -2.28
N ASP A 26 73.15 42.02 -2.56
CA ASP A 26 72.89 40.58 -2.59
C ASP A 26 72.85 40.00 -1.16
N ASP A 27 71.78 40.25 -0.41
CA ASP A 27 71.34 39.29 0.61
C ASP A 27 70.33 38.35 -0.07
N PRO A 28 70.47 37.01 0.03
CA PRO A 28 69.43 36.11 -0.47
C PRO A 28 68.16 36.34 0.35
N VAL A 29 67.11 36.83 -0.30
CA VAL A 29 65.75 36.84 0.27
C VAL A 29 65.41 35.39 0.64
N PRO A 30 65.07 35.07 1.91
CA PRO A 30 64.63 33.73 2.26
C PRO A 30 63.43 33.36 1.39
N GLN A 31 63.48 32.23 0.68
CA GLN A 31 62.25 31.70 0.09
C GLN A 31 61.35 31.28 1.26
N GLU A 32 60.27 32.03 1.48
CA GLU A 32 59.20 31.59 2.38
C GLU A 32 58.62 30.29 1.82
N ILE A 33 58.70 29.21 2.60
CA ILE A 33 58.07 27.95 2.27
C ILE A 33 56.57 28.15 2.48
N GLU A 34 55.78 28.13 1.41
CA GLU A 34 54.32 28.18 1.52
C GLU A 34 53.84 26.86 2.13
N ILE A 35 53.18 26.93 3.29
CA ILE A 35 52.66 25.73 3.98
C ILE A 35 51.51 25.17 3.15
N THR A 36 51.60 23.89 2.80
CA THR A 36 50.53 23.13 2.16
C THR A 36 50.02 22.04 3.11
N VAL A 37 48.73 21.75 3.02
CA VAL A 37 48.09 20.62 3.70
C VAL A 37 47.40 19.80 2.61
N SER A 38 47.52 18.49 2.69
CA SER A 38 46.74 17.58 1.85
C SER A 38 46.08 16.51 2.69
N THR A 39 44.89 16.11 2.30
CA THR A 39 44.07 15.09 2.94
C THR A 39 43.27 14.37 1.86
N GLU A 40 42.84 13.14 2.15
CA GLU A 40 41.95 12.37 1.28
C GLU A 40 40.67 12.02 2.02
N ASP A 41 39.57 11.85 1.27
CA ASP A 41 38.31 11.38 1.83
C ASP A 41 38.49 9.96 2.42
N PHE A 42 37.88 9.72 3.58
CA PHE A 42 37.90 8.42 4.25
C PHE A 42 36.55 7.72 4.04
N SER A 43 36.58 6.51 3.50
CA SER A 43 35.40 5.66 3.39
C SER A 43 35.70 4.25 3.91
N THR A 44 34.80 3.68 4.72
CA THR A 44 34.90 2.30 5.19
C THR A 44 33.53 1.66 5.35
N THR A 45 33.52 0.34 5.53
CA THR A 45 32.36 -0.44 5.97
C THR A 45 32.64 -1.04 7.35
N MET A 46 31.62 -1.15 8.19
CA MET A 46 31.72 -1.88 9.46
C MET A 46 30.38 -2.47 9.87
N ASP A 47 30.39 -3.47 10.73
CA ASP A 47 29.15 -4.06 11.25
C ASP A 47 28.44 -3.08 12.18
N GLU A 48 27.11 -3.11 12.16
CA GLU A 48 26.26 -2.40 13.12
C GLU A 48 26.45 -2.92 14.56
N ASN A 49 25.89 -2.22 15.54
CA ASN A 49 26.09 -2.54 16.96
C ASN A 49 27.58 -2.69 17.38
N PRO A 50 28.48 -1.77 16.99
CA PRO A 50 29.87 -1.78 17.46
C PRO A 50 29.94 -1.47 18.95
N THR A 51 31.15 -1.53 19.52
CA THR A 51 31.38 -1.09 20.91
C THR A 51 31.93 0.32 20.99
N ASN A 52 31.54 1.09 22.00
CA ASN A 52 32.13 2.40 22.28
C ASN A 52 33.67 2.32 22.38
N GLY A 53 34.36 3.18 21.64
CA GLY A 53 35.82 3.20 21.53
C GLY A 53 36.41 2.26 20.47
N GLN A 54 35.58 1.46 19.78
CA GLN A 54 36.03 0.64 18.65
C GLN A 54 36.63 1.52 17.56
N ILE A 55 37.78 1.08 17.04
CA ILE A 55 38.50 1.80 15.97
C ILE A 55 37.76 1.62 14.65
N ILE A 56 37.48 2.73 13.99
CA ILE A 56 36.84 2.79 12.67
C ILE A 56 37.91 2.85 11.56
N GLY A 57 38.96 3.64 11.79
CA GLY A 57 40.04 3.85 10.83
C GLY A 57 40.82 5.13 11.12
N THR A 58 41.44 5.71 10.10
CA THR A 58 42.29 6.91 10.27
C THR A 58 42.16 7.82 9.06
N VAL A 59 41.83 9.09 9.30
CA VAL A 59 41.88 10.14 8.26
C VAL A 59 43.34 10.47 7.99
N GLN A 60 43.77 10.34 6.73
CA GLN A 60 45.15 10.63 6.35
C GLN A 60 45.33 12.12 6.09
N GLY A 61 46.41 12.68 6.59
CA GLY A 61 46.79 14.06 6.34
C GLY A 61 48.31 14.20 6.24
N SER A 62 48.77 15.15 5.45
CA SER A 62 50.19 15.49 5.37
C SER A 62 50.39 16.98 5.13
N THR A 63 51.59 17.46 5.46
CA THR A 63 52.02 18.85 5.27
C THR A 63 53.50 18.87 4.89
N ASN A 64 53.93 19.92 4.19
CA ASN A 64 55.32 20.08 3.78
C ASN A 64 56.24 20.61 4.90
N GLU A 65 55.70 21.13 6.00
CA GLU A 65 56.47 21.67 7.13
C GLU A 65 55.68 21.54 8.45
N GLY A 66 56.32 21.15 9.56
CA GLY A 66 55.66 21.13 10.88
C GLY A 66 54.74 19.92 11.13
N ALA A 67 53.74 20.08 11.99
CA ALA A 67 52.81 19.04 12.41
C ALA A 67 51.37 19.43 12.06
N ILE A 68 50.54 18.43 11.76
CA ILE A 68 49.12 18.60 11.49
C ILE A 68 48.29 18.25 12.72
N THR A 69 47.08 18.80 12.78
CA THR A 69 46.05 18.42 13.75
C THR A 69 44.73 18.13 13.05
N PHE A 70 43.95 17.25 13.66
CA PHE A 70 42.66 16.78 13.14
C PHE A 70 41.52 17.26 14.04
N SER A 71 40.43 17.71 13.44
CA SER A 71 39.21 18.07 14.19
C SER A 71 37.95 17.76 13.39
N ILE A 72 36.89 17.31 14.07
CA ILE A 72 35.58 17.10 13.45
C ILE A 72 34.90 18.46 13.26
N ARG A 73 34.41 18.73 12.04
CA ARG A 73 33.60 19.91 11.70
C ARG A 73 32.11 19.62 11.74
N ALA A 74 31.71 18.46 11.26
CA ALA A 74 30.33 18.02 11.21
C ALA A 74 30.24 16.49 11.22
N GLN A 75 29.13 15.97 11.71
CA GLN A 75 28.76 14.55 11.67
C GLN A 75 27.26 14.41 11.50
N ASN A 76 26.85 13.32 10.87
CA ASN A 76 25.47 12.87 10.81
C ASN A 76 25.40 11.34 10.95
N PRO A 77 24.74 10.80 11.98
CA PRO A 77 24.20 11.51 13.15
C PRO A 77 25.29 12.20 13.99
N ALA A 78 24.92 13.27 14.71
CA ALA A 78 25.87 14.04 15.51
C ALA A 78 26.35 13.24 16.72
N GLY A 79 27.67 13.19 16.95
CA GLY A 79 28.27 12.48 18.08
C GLY A 79 28.59 11.01 17.81
N ALA A 80 28.41 10.53 16.57
CA ALA A 80 28.64 9.12 16.21
C ALA A 80 30.11 8.70 16.41
N PHE A 81 31.07 9.54 16.02
CA PHE A 81 32.49 9.20 16.14
C PHE A 81 33.32 10.30 16.80
N SER A 82 34.47 9.91 17.33
CA SER A 82 35.51 10.81 17.84
C SER A 82 36.75 10.71 16.95
N ILE A 83 37.60 11.73 16.98
CA ILE A 83 38.88 11.72 16.27
C ILE A 83 40.01 12.09 17.23
N ASP A 84 41.11 11.33 17.19
CA ASP A 84 42.34 11.72 17.87
C ASP A 84 43.00 12.91 17.14
N SER A 85 43.22 14.00 17.87
CA SER A 85 43.69 15.25 17.27
C SER A 85 45.10 15.20 16.69
N ALA A 86 45.91 14.22 17.09
CA ALA A 86 47.31 14.08 16.64
C ALA A 86 47.46 13.00 15.56
N SER A 87 46.75 11.88 15.68
CA SER A 87 46.90 10.74 14.76
C SER A 87 45.84 10.68 13.66
N GLY A 88 44.70 11.37 13.81
CA GLY A 88 43.57 11.26 12.89
C GLY A 88 42.76 9.97 13.05
N GLU A 89 43.02 9.17 14.11
CA GLU A 89 42.31 7.91 14.38
C GLU A 89 40.85 8.18 14.75
N LEU A 90 39.93 7.54 14.02
CA LEU A 90 38.50 7.58 14.24
C LEU A 90 38.06 6.44 15.16
N LYS A 91 37.25 6.75 16.18
CA LYS A 91 36.64 5.76 17.08
C LYS A 91 35.14 5.98 17.24
N VAL A 92 34.39 4.91 17.44
CA VAL A 92 32.98 4.98 17.83
C VAL A 92 32.85 5.75 19.15
N ALA A 93 32.04 6.80 19.16
CA ALA A 93 31.79 7.63 20.34
C ALA A 93 30.43 7.33 21.00
N ASP A 94 29.43 6.94 20.20
CA ASP A 94 28.13 6.46 20.68
C ASP A 94 27.66 5.29 19.80
N GLU A 95 27.76 4.08 20.34
CA GLU A 95 27.34 2.84 19.68
C GLU A 95 25.85 2.81 19.31
N ALA A 96 24.97 3.46 20.08
CA ALA A 96 23.53 3.44 19.83
C ALA A 96 23.12 4.20 18.55
N LEU A 97 24.06 4.94 17.95
CA LEU A 97 23.86 5.61 16.67
C LEU A 97 24.20 4.72 15.46
N PHE A 98 24.83 3.55 15.69
CA PHE A 98 25.26 2.60 14.65
C PHE A 98 24.26 1.46 14.48
N GLU A 99 22.98 1.80 14.32
CA GLU A 99 21.90 0.86 13.97
C GLU A 99 21.59 0.99 12.48
N PHE A 100 21.66 -0.11 11.72
CA PHE A 100 21.46 -0.08 10.27
C PHE A 100 20.07 0.43 9.89
N GLU A 101 19.03 0.04 10.64
CA GLU A 101 17.65 0.43 10.37
C GLU A 101 17.39 1.93 10.56
N THR A 102 18.20 2.60 11.38
CA THR A 102 18.04 4.05 11.65
C THR A 102 19.06 4.89 10.89
N ASN A 103 20.33 4.47 10.88
CA ASN A 103 21.46 5.19 10.28
C ASN A 103 22.34 4.23 9.46
N PRO A 104 21.88 3.78 8.27
CA PRO A 104 22.64 2.83 7.43
C PRO A 104 23.99 3.41 6.94
N THR A 105 24.17 4.72 7.05
CA THR A 105 25.44 5.39 6.79
C THR A 105 25.68 6.48 7.82
N ILE A 106 26.85 6.43 8.46
CA ILE A 106 27.37 7.49 9.32
C ILE A 106 28.30 8.35 8.45
N SER A 107 28.14 9.67 8.50
CA SER A 107 28.92 10.60 7.70
C SER A 107 29.48 11.74 8.52
N GLY A 108 30.50 12.44 8.01
CA GLY A 108 31.02 13.65 8.62
C GLY A 108 32.07 14.35 7.79
N THR A 109 32.57 15.47 8.32
CA THR A 109 33.65 16.25 7.73
C THR A 109 34.72 16.46 8.78
N VAL A 110 35.96 16.09 8.45
CA VAL A 110 37.14 16.29 9.29
C VAL A 110 38.00 17.37 8.66
N GLN A 111 38.42 18.35 9.46
CA GLN A 111 39.41 19.32 9.07
C GLN A 111 40.80 18.82 9.48
N VAL A 112 41.72 18.79 8.52
CA VAL A 112 43.16 18.61 8.74
C VAL A 112 43.81 19.98 8.63
N SER A 113 44.55 20.39 9.66
CA SER A 113 45.11 21.75 9.72
C SER A 113 46.57 21.77 10.15
N ASN A 114 47.30 22.70 9.57
CA ASN A 114 48.61 23.14 10.02
C ASN A 114 48.55 24.66 10.25
N GLY A 115 48.34 25.07 11.50
CA GLY A 115 48.09 26.47 11.84
C GLY A 115 46.85 27.02 11.14
N ALA A 116 47.04 28.05 10.29
CA ALA A 116 45.95 28.70 9.55
C ALA A 116 45.60 28.02 8.22
N VAL A 117 46.45 27.11 7.72
CA VAL A 117 46.21 26.36 6.48
C VAL A 117 45.48 25.08 6.82
N SER A 118 44.39 24.78 6.10
CA SER A 118 43.60 23.58 6.36
C SER A 118 42.91 23.07 5.11
N GLU A 119 42.75 21.76 5.03
CA GLU A 119 41.90 21.08 4.06
C GLU A 119 40.86 20.23 4.79
N ASN A 120 39.77 19.92 4.10
CA ASN A 120 38.71 19.08 4.65
C ASN A 120 38.68 17.73 3.94
N ALA A 121 38.48 16.67 4.71
CA ALA A 121 38.14 15.33 4.24
C ALA A 121 36.72 14.97 4.63
N SER A 122 36.00 14.34 3.71
CA SER A 122 34.73 13.69 3.98
C SER A 122 34.99 12.34 4.65
N VAL A 123 34.14 11.97 5.62
CA VAL A 123 34.13 10.67 6.29
C VAL A 123 32.81 9.99 5.97
N THR A 124 32.86 8.77 5.44
CA THR A 124 31.68 7.94 5.15
C THR A 124 31.90 6.54 5.72
N ILE A 125 30.98 6.09 6.56
CA ILE A 125 31.01 4.76 7.18
C ILE A 125 29.67 4.10 6.83
N SER A 126 29.70 3.12 5.93
CA SER A 126 28.53 2.32 5.59
C SER A 126 28.40 1.15 6.57
N LEU A 127 27.21 0.94 7.14
CA LEU A 127 27.00 -0.17 8.07
C LEU A 127 26.62 -1.45 7.32
N ASN A 128 27.10 -2.58 7.82
CA ASN A 128 26.59 -3.89 7.43
C ASN A 128 25.49 -4.30 8.42
N GLU A 129 24.30 -4.57 7.90
CA GLU A 129 23.21 -5.18 8.66
C GLU A 129 23.61 -6.60 9.08
N GLN A 130 23.43 -6.91 10.35
CA GLN A 130 23.72 -8.21 10.94
C GLN A 130 22.40 -8.97 11.19
N ASN A 131 22.51 -10.27 11.49
CA ASN A 131 21.35 -11.09 11.87
C ASN A 131 20.23 -11.10 10.82
N ILE A 132 20.61 -11.28 9.55
CA ILE A 132 19.67 -11.43 8.44
C ILE A 132 19.47 -12.91 8.10
N TYR A 133 18.21 -13.32 7.94
CA TYR A 133 17.88 -14.60 7.34
C TYR A 133 17.73 -14.45 5.82
N GLU A 134 18.72 -14.94 5.06
CA GLU A 134 18.85 -14.68 3.62
C GLU A 134 18.06 -15.63 2.70
N LEU A 135 17.43 -16.67 3.24
CA LEU A 135 16.70 -17.63 2.39
C LEU A 135 15.33 -17.08 1.95
N PRO A 136 14.81 -17.52 0.77
CA PRO A 136 13.55 -17.00 0.21
C PRO A 136 12.31 -17.22 1.09
N TYR A 137 12.37 -18.13 2.06
CA TYR A 137 11.33 -18.33 3.05
C TYR A 137 11.85 -19.09 4.27
N ILE A 138 11.17 -18.92 5.41
CA ILE A 138 11.29 -19.76 6.60
C ILE A 138 9.90 -20.29 6.99
N ARG A 139 9.83 -21.56 7.41
CA ARG A 139 8.60 -22.20 7.90
C ARG A 139 8.78 -22.63 9.34
N LEU A 140 7.89 -22.15 10.19
CA LEU A 140 7.80 -22.49 11.60
C LEU A 140 6.48 -23.23 11.79
N TRP A 141 6.51 -24.57 11.87
CA TRP A 141 5.30 -25.40 11.93
C TRP A 141 4.92 -25.81 13.35
N THR A 142 5.82 -25.64 14.29
CA THR A 142 5.63 -25.99 15.69
C THR A 142 6.15 -24.89 16.59
N GLN A 143 5.71 -24.89 17.84
CA GLN A 143 6.27 -23.99 18.85
C GLN A 143 7.78 -24.20 19.00
N GLU A 144 8.27 -25.44 18.83
CA GLU A 144 9.70 -25.73 18.87
C GLU A 144 10.45 -25.05 17.72
N ASP A 145 9.89 -25.04 16.50
CA ASP A 145 10.51 -24.31 15.37
C ASP A 145 10.59 -22.81 15.68
N VAL A 146 9.53 -22.24 16.27
CA VAL A 146 9.49 -20.83 16.70
C VAL A 146 10.60 -20.54 17.71
N ASN A 147 10.76 -21.40 18.72
CA ASN A 147 11.78 -21.26 19.76
C ASN A 147 13.20 -21.37 19.17
N LEU A 148 13.45 -22.39 18.34
CA LEU A 148 14.76 -22.65 17.74
C LEU A 148 15.15 -21.54 16.77
N PHE A 149 14.21 -21.04 15.96
CA PHE A 149 14.47 -19.95 15.06
C PHE A 149 14.72 -18.64 15.81
N GLY A 150 13.88 -18.32 16.80
CA GLY A 150 14.01 -17.13 17.64
C GLY A 150 15.33 -17.04 18.40
N ALA A 151 15.92 -18.17 18.79
CA ALA A 151 17.23 -18.21 19.44
C ALA A 151 18.39 -17.65 18.58
N ASN A 152 18.21 -17.53 17.25
CA ASN A 152 19.20 -16.91 16.36
C ASN A 152 19.13 -15.38 16.35
N GLN A 153 18.08 -14.79 16.93
CA GLN A 153 17.92 -13.33 17.05
C GLN A 153 17.96 -12.58 15.71
N TYR A 154 17.47 -13.19 14.63
CA TYR A 154 17.34 -12.51 13.34
C TYR A 154 16.49 -11.24 13.49
N THR A 155 16.96 -10.12 12.94
CA THR A 155 16.26 -8.83 12.90
C THR A 155 15.50 -8.64 11.59
N ARG A 156 15.99 -9.29 10.52
CA ARG A 156 15.39 -9.24 9.19
C ARG A 156 15.29 -10.60 8.52
N ILE A 157 14.20 -10.79 7.78
CA ILE A 157 13.97 -11.96 6.92
C ILE A 157 13.83 -11.45 5.48
N MET A 158 14.76 -11.81 4.60
CA MET A 158 14.68 -11.44 3.17
C MET A 158 13.52 -12.12 2.42
N GLY A 159 13.06 -13.24 2.97
CA GLY A 159 12.00 -14.08 2.40
C GLY A 159 10.64 -13.92 3.06
N THR A 160 9.75 -14.86 2.75
CA THR A 160 8.46 -14.99 3.45
C THR A 160 8.63 -15.71 4.79
N LEU A 161 8.10 -15.13 5.86
CA LEU A 161 7.97 -15.78 7.17
C LEU A 161 6.62 -16.51 7.26
N TYR A 162 6.66 -17.84 7.34
CA TYR A 162 5.48 -18.68 7.60
C TYR A 162 5.46 -19.12 9.07
N ILE A 163 4.48 -18.65 9.83
CA ILE A 163 4.15 -19.09 11.18
C ILE A 163 2.87 -19.93 11.10
N GLY A 164 3.03 -21.22 11.32
CA GLY A 164 1.96 -22.20 11.17
C GLY A 164 1.96 -22.90 9.81
N THR A 165 0.85 -23.56 9.47
CA THR A 165 0.75 -24.42 8.28
C THR A 165 -0.14 -23.83 7.18
N PRO A 166 0.24 -23.95 5.90
CA PRO A 166 -0.61 -23.53 4.79
C PRO A 166 -1.65 -24.59 4.37
N TYR A 167 -1.59 -25.80 4.92
CA TYR A 167 -2.43 -26.92 4.49
C TYR A 167 -3.75 -26.97 5.24
N GLU A 168 -4.86 -26.93 4.51
CA GLU A 168 -6.20 -27.08 5.09
C GLU A 168 -6.34 -28.41 5.85
N GLY A 169 -6.98 -28.36 7.02
CA GLY A 169 -7.19 -29.51 7.89
C GLY A 169 -6.00 -29.91 8.78
N TYR A 170 -4.87 -29.20 8.66
CA TYR A 170 -3.72 -29.35 9.56
C TYR A 170 -3.64 -28.14 10.51
N THR A 171 -3.19 -28.39 11.73
CA THR A 171 -2.99 -27.34 12.76
C THR A 171 -1.62 -27.49 13.42
N THR A 172 -1.18 -26.44 14.10
CA THR A 172 0.07 -26.41 14.87
C THR A 172 -0.19 -26.34 16.37
N ASP A 173 0.87 -26.44 17.17
CA ASP A 173 0.88 -26.20 18.63
C ASP A 173 1.41 -24.81 19.01
N ILE A 174 1.57 -23.91 18.02
CA ILE A 174 2.11 -22.56 18.22
C ILE A 174 1.11 -21.74 19.03
N SER A 175 1.58 -21.21 20.17
CA SER A 175 0.80 -20.40 21.11
C SER A 175 1.55 -19.18 21.63
N ASP A 176 2.86 -19.07 21.40
CA ASP A 176 3.71 -17.98 21.84
C ASP A 176 4.67 -17.53 20.73
N LEU A 177 4.59 -16.25 20.34
CA LEU A 177 5.46 -15.65 19.32
C LEU A 177 6.57 -14.78 19.90
N SER A 178 6.65 -14.64 21.24
CA SER A 178 7.70 -13.85 21.90
C SER A 178 9.14 -14.24 21.54
N PRO A 179 9.48 -15.51 21.21
CA PRO A 179 10.83 -15.83 20.73
C PRO A 179 11.22 -15.09 19.44
N LEU A 180 10.26 -14.59 18.66
CA LEU A 180 10.48 -13.90 17.40
C LEU A 180 10.58 -12.38 17.53
N GLY A 181 10.59 -11.83 18.75
CA GLY A 181 10.51 -10.38 18.98
C GLY A 181 11.68 -9.54 18.50
N SER A 182 12.81 -10.17 18.14
CA SER A 182 13.93 -9.50 17.47
C SER A 182 13.60 -9.07 16.04
N ILE A 183 12.68 -9.78 15.36
CA ILE A 183 12.37 -9.54 13.96
C ILE A 183 11.63 -8.22 13.81
N LYS A 184 12.22 -7.28 13.07
CA LYS A 184 11.66 -5.97 12.72
C LYS A 184 11.15 -5.92 11.29
N THR A 185 11.79 -6.68 10.40
CA THR A 185 11.59 -6.55 8.95
C THR A 185 11.37 -7.92 8.31
N VAL A 186 10.32 -8.04 7.49
CA VAL A 186 10.08 -9.18 6.60
C VAL A 186 9.93 -8.64 5.18
N ASP A 187 10.91 -8.88 4.31
CA ASP A 187 10.96 -8.26 2.97
C ASP A 187 9.86 -8.77 2.03
N ALA A 188 9.34 -9.97 2.27
CA ALA A 188 8.21 -10.53 1.53
C ALA A 188 6.94 -10.56 2.40
N ASN A 189 6.28 -11.72 2.51
CA ASN A 189 5.04 -11.84 3.28
C ASN A 189 5.30 -12.28 4.73
N LEU A 190 4.48 -11.78 5.66
CA LEU A 190 4.28 -12.40 6.97
C LEU A 190 2.98 -13.20 6.92
N LYS A 191 3.07 -14.53 7.11
CA LYS A 191 1.91 -15.43 7.08
C LYS A 191 1.73 -16.13 8.41
N ILE A 192 0.62 -15.89 9.09
CA ILE A 192 0.26 -16.51 10.37
C ILE A 192 -1.00 -17.36 10.15
N ARG A 193 -0.85 -18.68 10.03
CA ARG A 193 -1.93 -19.56 9.56
C ARG A 193 -2.12 -20.83 10.38
N ASN A 194 -3.38 -21.20 10.65
CA ASN A 194 -3.75 -22.48 11.27
C ASN A 194 -3.08 -22.74 12.64
N ASN A 195 -2.99 -21.72 13.49
CA ASN A 195 -2.50 -21.83 14.86
C ASN A 195 -3.69 -21.77 15.84
N PRO A 196 -4.31 -22.92 16.20
CA PRO A 196 -5.54 -22.95 16.97
C PRO A 196 -5.38 -22.49 18.43
N ASP A 197 -4.17 -22.53 18.97
CA ASP A 197 -3.88 -22.17 20.37
C ASP A 197 -3.29 -20.76 20.51
N LEU A 198 -3.04 -20.08 19.38
CA LEU A 198 -2.55 -18.70 19.35
C LEU A 198 -3.70 -17.72 19.66
N ILE A 199 -3.58 -17.00 20.76
CA ILE A 199 -4.60 -16.03 21.23
C ILE A 199 -4.24 -14.60 20.83
N SER A 200 -2.96 -14.30 20.66
CA SER A 200 -2.47 -12.98 20.31
C SER A 200 -1.16 -13.11 19.52
N THR A 201 -0.84 -12.14 18.66
CA THR A 201 0.50 -12.04 18.07
C THR A 201 1.52 -11.33 18.98
N THR A 202 1.14 -11.03 20.23
CA THR A 202 2.01 -10.41 21.24
C THR A 202 3.38 -11.08 21.25
N GLY A 203 4.41 -10.24 21.27
CA GLY A 203 5.80 -10.68 21.25
C GLY A 203 6.43 -10.61 19.86
N LEU A 204 5.65 -10.49 18.78
CA LEU A 204 6.17 -9.94 17.53
C LEU A 204 6.56 -8.47 17.71
N GLY A 205 7.55 -8.03 16.93
CA GLY A 205 7.99 -6.64 16.90
C GLY A 205 8.17 -6.13 15.47
N VAL A 206 7.40 -6.69 14.52
CA VAL A 206 7.53 -6.42 13.09
C VAL A 206 6.95 -5.05 12.79
N THR A 207 7.77 -4.20 12.18
CA THR A 207 7.42 -2.81 11.80
C THR A 207 7.45 -2.60 10.29
N HIS A 208 8.02 -3.53 9.54
CA HIS A 208 8.04 -3.51 8.07
C HIS A 208 7.72 -4.89 7.48
N ILE A 209 6.76 -4.90 6.55
CA ILE A 209 6.47 -6.05 5.68
C ILE A 209 6.50 -5.54 4.24
N GLY A 210 7.41 -6.08 3.44
CA GLY A 210 7.63 -5.59 2.07
C GLY A 210 6.49 -5.98 1.11
N GLU A 211 5.84 -7.13 1.34
CA GLU A 211 4.66 -7.57 0.59
C GLU A 211 3.40 -7.57 1.48
N GLY A 212 2.83 -8.75 1.80
CA GLY A 212 1.53 -8.88 2.44
C GLY A 212 1.57 -9.41 3.88
N LEU A 213 0.64 -8.91 4.69
CA LEU A 213 0.25 -9.52 5.97
C LEU A 213 -0.94 -10.46 5.73
N ILE A 214 -0.73 -11.75 5.97
CA ILE A 214 -1.73 -12.80 5.78
C ILE A 214 -1.95 -13.53 7.10
N VAL A 215 -3.06 -13.26 7.76
CA VAL A 215 -3.46 -13.92 8.99
C VAL A 215 -4.74 -14.70 8.73
N SER A 216 -4.69 -16.03 8.85
CA SER A 216 -5.88 -16.83 8.56
C SER A 216 -6.02 -18.12 9.36
N GLU A 217 -7.25 -18.55 9.60
CA GLU A 217 -7.54 -19.82 10.28
C GLU A 217 -6.96 -19.90 11.71
N ASN A 218 -6.79 -18.76 12.39
CA ASN A 218 -6.39 -18.73 13.81
C ASN A 218 -7.64 -18.49 14.66
N LYS A 219 -8.42 -19.56 14.86
CA LYS A 219 -9.79 -19.50 15.41
C LYS A 219 -9.89 -18.78 16.78
N ASN A 220 -8.84 -18.84 17.60
CA ASN A 220 -8.80 -18.29 18.95
C ASN A 220 -8.00 -16.98 19.04
N LEU A 221 -7.50 -16.46 17.92
CA LEU A 221 -6.74 -15.21 17.86
C LEU A 221 -7.68 -14.04 18.14
N GLU A 222 -7.45 -13.30 19.22
CA GLU A 222 -8.30 -12.20 19.70
C GLU A 222 -7.81 -10.82 19.24
N ASN A 223 -6.49 -10.68 19.05
CA ASN A 223 -5.84 -9.43 18.63
C ASN A 223 -4.57 -9.66 17.81
N LEU A 224 -4.03 -8.57 17.25
CA LEU A 224 -2.80 -8.53 16.46
C LEU A 224 -1.69 -7.70 17.14
N ASP A 225 -1.61 -7.71 18.46
CA ASP A 225 -0.62 -6.96 19.23
C ASP A 225 0.81 -7.33 18.81
N GLY A 226 1.75 -6.39 18.87
CA GLY A 226 3.12 -6.54 18.36
C GLY A 226 3.31 -6.12 16.89
N LEU A 227 2.25 -5.64 16.24
CA LEU A 227 2.26 -5.11 14.86
C LEU A 227 1.97 -3.59 14.80
N GLU A 228 2.05 -2.88 15.92
CA GLU A 228 1.69 -1.46 16.05
C GLU A 228 2.55 -0.52 15.20
N GLY A 229 3.75 -0.97 14.81
CA GLY A 229 4.67 -0.21 13.96
C GLY A 229 4.35 -0.27 12.47
N LEU A 230 3.41 -1.11 12.03
CA LEU A 230 3.07 -1.25 10.62
C LEU A 230 2.35 0.00 10.10
N THR A 231 3.01 0.73 9.20
CA THR A 231 2.45 1.90 8.51
C THR A 231 2.03 1.62 7.07
N TYR A 232 2.52 0.50 6.52
CA TYR A 232 2.36 0.09 5.14
C TYR A 232 2.38 -1.43 5.04
N VAL A 233 1.47 -1.98 4.22
CA VAL A 233 1.56 -3.32 3.65
C VAL A 233 1.05 -3.25 2.21
N GLN A 234 1.60 -4.05 1.29
CA GLN A 234 1.03 -4.13 -0.04
C GLN A 234 -0.35 -4.80 0.03
N TYR A 235 -0.46 -5.89 0.77
CA TYR A 235 -1.64 -6.74 0.78
C TYR A 235 -2.06 -7.09 2.21
N LEU A 236 -3.33 -6.94 2.54
CA LEU A 236 -3.86 -7.32 3.85
C LEU A 236 -4.95 -8.38 3.70
N GLN A 237 -4.68 -9.56 4.26
CA GLN A 237 -5.63 -10.68 4.30
C GLN A 237 -5.85 -11.15 5.73
N LEU A 238 -7.06 -10.95 6.23
CA LEU A 238 -7.53 -11.39 7.53
C LEU A 238 -8.73 -12.32 7.29
N ILE A 239 -8.51 -13.64 7.28
CA ILE A 239 -9.53 -14.64 6.90
C ILE A 239 -9.75 -15.70 7.97
N HIS A 240 -11.00 -15.91 8.39
CA HIS A 240 -11.39 -16.96 9.34
C HIS A 240 -10.63 -16.88 10.68
N ASN A 241 -10.46 -15.65 11.20
CA ASN A 241 -9.99 -15.42 12.57
C ASN A 241 -11.21 -15.09 13.42
N PHE A 242 -12.00 -16.11 13.78
CA PHE A 242 -13.36 -15.93 14.31
C PHE A 242 -13.43 -15.15 15.63
N ALA A 243 -12.40 -15.28 16.48
CA ALA A 243 -12.29 -14.56 17.75
C ALA A 243 -11.64 -13.16 17.62
N LEU A 244 -11.12 -12.79 16.44
CA LEU A 244 -10.39 -11.54 16.26
C LEU A 244 -11.36 -10.36 16.37
N SER A 245 -11.14 -9.54 17.39
CA SER A 245 -12.02 -8.42 17.72
C SER A 245 -11.26 -7.10 17.87
N ASP A 246 -9.98 -7.16 18.26
CA ASP A 246 -9.12 -5.99 18.38
C ASP A 246 -8.13 -5.91 17.20
N PHE A 247 -8.27 -4.85 16.42
CA PHE A 247 -7.45 -4.54 15.25
C PHE A 247 -6.61 -3.27 15.47
N SER A 248 -6.56 -2.75 16.70
CA SER A 248 -5.96 -1.45 17.01
C SER A 248 -4.47 -1.36 16.67
N SER A 249 -3.76 -2.48 16.68
CA SER A 249 -2.36 -2.55 16.23
C SER A 249 -2.17 -2.21 14.75
N LEU A 250 -3.21 -2.34 13.92
CA LEU A 250 -3.16 -1.96 12.50
C LEU A 250 -3.57 -0.51 12.23
N SER A 251 -3.84 0.28 13.28
CA SER A 251 -4.37 1.65 13.14
C SER A 251 -3.42 2.65 12.48
N GLN A 252 -2.13 2.33 12.37
CA GLN A 252 -1.13 3.19 11.73
C GLN A 252 -1.01 2.98 10.21
N LEU A 253 -1.73 2.00 9.64
CA LEU A 253 -1.71 1.75 8.21
C LEU A 253 -2.24 2.96 7.42
N THR A 254 -1.49 3.35 6.38
CA THR A 254 -1.81 4.52 5.54
C THR A 254 -2.13 4.15 4.08
N SER A 255 -1.67 2.99 3.61
CA SER A 255 -2.01 2.47 2.28
C SER A 255 -1.99 0.94 2.22
N LEU A 256 -2.72 0.39 1.24
CA LEU A 256 -2.88 -1.05 0.97
C LEU A 256 -2.78 -1.32 -0.55
N ASP A 257 -1.57 -1.36 -1.13
CA ASP A 257 -1.35 -1.23 -2.59
C ASP A 257 -1.91 -2.34 -3.49
N ASN A 258 -2.25 -3.52 -2.96
CA ASN A 258 -2.85 -4.67 -3.65
C ASN A 258 -4.25 -5.02 -3.10
N GLY A 259 -4.75 -4.27 -2.11
CA GLY A 259 -6.12 -4.40 -1.64
C GLY A 259 -6.30 -5.08 -0.28
N LEU A 260 -7.58 -5.23 0.07
CA LEU A 260 -8.05 -5.69 1.36
C LEU A 260 -8.94 -6.94 1.20
N TYR A 261 -8.62 -7.99 1.94
CA TYR A 261 -9.40 -9.21 2.05
C TYR A 261 -9.72 -9.46 3.53
N LEU A 262 -10.94 -9.14 3.94
CA LEU A 262 -11.39 -9.24 5.32
C LEU A 262 -12.60 -10.17 5.37
N SER A 263 -12.37 -11.40 5.81
CA SER A 263 -13.42 -12.43 5.79
C SER A 263 -13.50 -13.27 7.05
N GLY A 264 -14.71 -13.57 7.52
CA GLY A 264 -14.87 -14.51 8.64
C GLY A 264 -14.28 -14.02 9.96
N CYS A 265 -14.22 -12.72 10.19
CA CYS A 265 -13.90 -12.12 11.49
C CYS A 265 -15.22 -11.83 12.22
N TYR A 266 -15.78 -12.85 12.89
CA TYR A 266 -17.17 -12.81 13.36
C TYR A 266 -17.42 -11.80 14.49
N LEU A 267 -16.39 -11.37 15.22
CA LEU A 267 -16.50 -10.34 16.25
C LEU A 267 -16.23 -8.91 15.74
N LEU A 268 -15.84 -8.74 14.46
CA LEU A 268 -15.66 -7.44 13.84
C LEU A 268 -17.00 -6.69 13.77
N THR A 269 -17.05 -5.47 14.32
CA THR A 269 -18.28 -4.63 14.32
C THR A 269 -18.18 -3.38 13.45
N ASP A 270 -16.96 -2.90 13.20
CA ASP A 270 -16.60 -1.77 12.34
C ASP A 270 -15.20 -1.99 11.73
N VAL A 271 -14.74 -1.03 10.91
CA VAL A 271 -13.38 -1.03 10.35
C VAL A 271 -12.64 0.28 10.65
N ASP A 272 -12.92 0.93 11.78
CA ASP A 272 -12.39 2.27 12.09
C ASP A 272 -10.86 2.30 12.24
N TRP A 273 -10.25 1.14 12.47
CA TRP A 273 -8.79 0.94 12.40
C TRP A 273 -8.20 1.22 11.01
N LEU A 274 -9.01 1.25 9.94
CA LEU A 274 -8.59 1.67 8.58
C LEU A 274 -8.69 3.18 8.35
N SER A 275 -9.05 3.99 9.36
CA SER A 275 -9.28 5.43 9.20
C SER A 275 -8.09 6.22 8.66
N ASN A 276 -6.85 5.73 8.79
CA ASN A 276 -5.67 6.39 8.22
C ASN A 276 -5.37 5.96 6.77
N VAL A 277 -6.05 4.93 6.25
CA VAL A 277 -5.82 4.43 4.89
C VAL A 277 -6.43 5.38 3.87
N ALA A 278 -5.58 6.00 3.04
CA ALA A 278 -5.98 6.97 2.03
C ALA A 278 -6.03 6.38 0.61
N SER A 279 -5.29 5.30 0.38
CA SER A 279 -5.20 4.62 -0.92
C SER A 279 -5.20 3.10 -0.76
N ILE A 280 -5.84 2.43 -1.71
CA ILE A 280 -6.00 0.98 -1.74
C ILE A 280 -5.75 0.44 -3.15
N GLY A 281 -5.38 -0.82 -3.29
CA GLY A 281 -4.84 -1.40 -4.51
C GLY A 281 -5.82 -1.56 -5.64
N ASN A 282 -6.30 -2.78 -5.84
CA ASN A 282 -7.25 -3.14 -6.89
C ASN A 282 -8.50 -3.85 -6.34
N VAL A 283 -8.51 -4.21 -5.05
CA VAL A 283 -9.56 -5.03 -4.45
C VAL A 283 -10.01 -4.50 -3.10
N ILE A 284 -11.33 -4.47 -2.90
CA ILE A 284 -11.97 -4.39 -1.59
C ILE A 284 -12.89 -5.60 -1.46
N ASP A 285 -12.53 -6.56 -0.61
CA ASP A 285 -13.32 -7.76 -0.34
C ASP A 285 -13.59 -7.92 1.14
N ILE A 286 -14.77 -7.50 1.56
CA ILE A 286 -15.20 -7.59 2.96
C ILE A 286 -16.39 -8.53 3.01
N THR A 287 -16.18 -9.76 3.49
CA THR A 287 -17.20 -10.81 3.37
C THR A 287 -17.38 -11.64 4.63
N ASN A 288 -18.56 -12.21 4.84
CA ASN A 288 -18.81 -13.14 5.94
C ASN A 288 -18.38 -12.57 7.31
N ASN A 289 -18.59 -11.27 7.55
CA ASN A 289 -18.38 -10.61 8.84
C ASN A 289 -19.77 -10.28 9.43
N PRO A 290 -20.47 -11.25 10.04
CA PRO A 290 -21.89 -11.12 10.35
C PRO A 290 -22.21 -10.00 11.35
N ASN A 291 -21.28 -9.62 12.22
CA ASN A 291 -21.46 -8.54 13.18
C ASN A 291 -21.01 -7.15 12.67
N LEU A 292 -20.45 -7.06 11.46
CA LEU A 292 -20.04 -5.79 10.87
C LEU A 292 -21.27 -4.93 10.57
N THR A 293 -21.35 -3.76 11.19
CA THR A 293 -22.50 -2.86 11.09
C THR A 293 -22.27 -1.65 10.19
N ASN A 294 -21.01 -1.20 10.11
CA ASN A 294 -20.62 -0.02 9.36
C ASN A 294 -19.17 -0.13 8.87
N ILE A 295 -18.84 0.64 7.83
CA ILE A 295 -17.51 0.64 7.19
C ILE A 295 -16.88 2.04 7.18
N ASN A 296 -17.21 2.90 8.15
CA ASN A 296 -16.87 4.32 8.12
C ASN A 296 -15.36 4.60 8.20
N GLY A 297 -14.57 3.68 8.76
CA GLY A 297 -13.12 3.70 8.65
C GLY A 297 -12.58 3.81 7.23
N LEU A 298 -13.35 3.44 6.19
CA LEU A 298 -12.93 3.60 4.78
C LEU A 298 -13.12 5.03 4.23
N SER A 299 -13.68 5.96 5.01
CA SER A 299 -14.07 7.30 4.52
C SER A 299 -12.92 8.19 4.05
N ASN A 300 -11.67 7.83 4.37
CA ASN A 300 -10.47 8.51 3.88
C ASN A 300 -9.93 7.97 2.56
N LEU A 301 -10.47 6.85 2.04
CA LEU A 301 -10.17 6.40 0.70
C LEU A 301 -10.60 7.43 -0.34
N ARG A 302 -9.73 7.67 -1.33
CA ARG A 302 -10.00 8.59 -2.45
C ARG A 302 -9.92 7.90 -3.78
N ASN A 303 -8.88 7.09 -3.99
CA ASN A 303 -8.60 6.43 -5.25
C ASN A 303 -8.02 5.03 -5.01
N PHE A 304 -8.08 4.21 -6.05
CA PHE A 304 -7.28 3.02 -6.15
C PHE A 304 -5.88 3.35 -6.71
N THR A 305 -4.84 2.60 -6.34
CA THR A 305 -3.48 2.77 -6.87
C THR A 305 -3.24 1.94 -8.14
N GLY A 306 -4.04 0.89 -8.36
CA GLY A 306 -4.01 0.04 -9.56
C GLY A 306 -5.30 0.10 -10.38
N GLU A 307 -5.40 -0.77 -11.39
CA GLU A 307 -6.63 -0.99 -12.16
C GLU A 307 -7.65 -1.73 -11.30
N PRO A 308 -8.76 -1.10 -10.85
CA PRO A 308 -9.64 -1.69 -9.85
C PRO A 308 -10.43 -2.88 -10.44
N ASP A 309 -10.22 -4.05 -9.86
CA ASP A 309 -10.86 -5.28 -10.31
C ASP A 309 -12.25 -5.43 -9.68
N TYR A 310 -12.34 -5.49 -8.35
CA TYR A 310 -13.65 -5.68 -7.72
C TYR A 310 -13.83 -5.03 -6.36
N ILE A 311 -15.08 -4.65 -6.11
CA ILE A 311 -15.62 -4.32 -4.78
C ILE A 311 -16.65 -5.40 -4.43
N SER A 312 -16.48 -6.03 -3.27
CA SER A 312 -17.33 -7.10 -2.77
C SER A 312 -17.68 -6.86 -1.31
N PHE A 313 -18.97 -6.79 -1.06
CA PHE A 313 -19.54 -6.90 0.27
C PHE A 313 -20.55 -8.03 0.25
N ASN A 314 -20.16 -9.19 0.77
CA ASN A 314 -21.00 -10.38 0.74
C ASN A 314 -21.18 -10.98 2.13
N THR A 315 -22.39 -11.37 2.50
CA THR A 315 -22.68 -12.07 3.75
C THR A 315 -22.31 -11.26 5.00
N ASN A 316 -22.36 -9.92 4.92
CA ASN A 316 -22.26 -9.04 6.08
C ASN A 316 -23.67 -8.69 6.55
N ILE A 317 -24.33 -9.67 7.19
CA ILE A 317 -25.79 -9.64 7.40
C ILE A 317 -26.30 -8.44 8.20
N ASN A 318 -25.46 -7.81 9.03
CA ASN A 318 -25.79 -6.62 9.83
C ASN A 318 -25.28 -5.30 9.23
N LEU A 319 -24.62 -5.32 8.07
CA LEU A 319 -24.13 -4.11 7.40
C LEU A 319 -25.31 -3.32 6.86
N THR A 320 -25.40 -2.03 7.21
CA THR A 320 -26.60 -1.22 6.92
C THR A 320 -26.48 -0.30 5.71
N ASN A 321 -25.26 0.11 5.36
CA ASN A 321 -24.97 1.02 4.25
C ASN A 321 -23.48 0.94 3.85
N LEU A 322 -23.12 1.62 2.76
CA LEU A 322 -21.74 1.69 2.25
C LEU A 322 -21.13 3.09 2.34
N ASN A 323 -21.59 3.96 3.24
CA ASN A 323 -21.18 5.38 3.29
C ASN A 323 -19.68 5.60 3.51
N GLY A 324 -18.96 4.62 4.06
CA GLY A 324 -17.51 4.63 4.12
C GLY A 324 -16.83 4.79 2.75
N LEU A 325 -17.50 4.43 1.65
CA LEU A 325 -16.95 4.56 0.29
C LEU A 325 -17.31 5.87 -0.41
N ARG A 326 -18.06 6.77 0.23
CA ARG A 326 -18.63 7.97 -0.42
C ARG A 326 -17.58 8.88 -1.09
N ASN A 327 -16.35 8.89 -0.60
CA ASN A 327 -15.27 9.72 -1.13
C ASN A 327 -14.37 8.99 -2.14
N LEU A 328 -14.59 7.70 -2.38
CA LEU A 328 -13.84 6.89 -3.32
C LEU A 328 -14.36 7.18 -4.74
N THR A 329 -13.50 7.69 -5.61
CA THR A 329 -13.77 7.87 -7.03
C THR A 329 -13.00 6.82 -7.82
N ALA A 330 -13.71 5.97 -8.57
CA ALA A 330 -13.08 4.85 -9.23
C ALA A 330 -13.89 4.30 -10.40
N ASN A 331 -13.20 3.69 -11.36
CA ASN A 331 -13.79 2.78 -12.34
C ASN A 331 -13.46 1.36 -11.90
N VAL A 332 -14.46 0.59 -11.44
CA VAL A 332 -14.26 -0.78 -10.98
C VAL A 332 -14.82 -1.76 -12.00
N SER A 333 -14.14 -2.89 -12.22
CA SER A 333 -14.65 -3.88 -13.16
C SER A 333 -15.93 -4.53 -12.63
N ASN A 334 -15.93 -4.95 -11.37
CA ASN A 334 -17.01 -5.76 -10.80
C ASN A 334 -17.51 -5.23 -9.45
N LEU A 335 -18.83 -5.24 -9.26
CA LEU A 335 -19.48 -4.99 -7.99
C LEU A 335 -20.29 -6.22 -7.56
N SER A 336 -20.02 -6.74 -6.36
CA SER A 336 -20.80 -7.82 -5.74
C SER A 336 -21.36 -7.39 -4.40
N LEU A 337 -22.68 -7.44 -4.28
CA LEU A 337 -23.45 -7.23 -3.06
C LEU A 337 -24.39 -8.42 -2.85
N PHE A 338 -23.97 -9.38 -2.04
CA PHE A 338 -24.71 -10.63 -1.83
C PHE A 338 -25.02 -10.87 -0.35
N GLN A 339 -26.26 -11.22 0.00
CA GLN A 339 -26.64 -11.60 1.38
C GLN A 339 -26.27 -10.57 2.47
N ASN A 340 -26.38 -9.27 2.18
CA ASN A 340 -26.31 -8.23 3.22
C ASN A 340 -27.73 -7.87 3.65
N TYR A 341 -28.34 -8.72 4.48
CA TYR A 341 -29.78 -8.65 4.77
C TYR A 341 -30.25 -7.32 5.37
N SER A 342 -29.38 -6.61 6.11
CA SER A 342 -29.67 -5.31 6.71
C SER A 342 -29.29 -4.11 5.85
N LEU A 343 -28.72 -4.32 4.65
CA LEU A 343 -28.25 -3.24 3.77
C LEU A 343 -29.45 -2.50 3.19
N VAL A 344 -29.64 -1.23 3.56
CA VAL A 344 -30.82 -0.43 3.19
C VAL A 344 -30.61 0.33 1.89
N ASN A 345 -29.38 0.82 1.66
CA ASN A 345 -29.01 1.57 0.47
C ASN A 345 -27.52 1.38 0.14
N ILE A 346 -27.13 1.83 -1.04
CA ILE A 346 -25.76 1.78 -1.57
C ILE A 346 -25.26 3.17 -1.97
N ASP A 347 -25.82 4.24 -1.41
CA ASP A 347 -25.55 5.64 -1.79
C ASP A 347 -24.07 6.03 -1.67
N GLY A 348 -23.33 5.35 -0.80
CA GLY A 348 -21.88 5.49 -0.68
C GLY A 348 -21.11 5.12 -1.96
N LEU A 349 -21.73 4.47 -2.95
CA LEU A 349 -21.12 4.12 -4.22
C LEU A 349 -21.27 5.19 -5.31
N ALA A 350 -21.92 6.34 -5.03
CA ALA A 350 -22.29 7.33 -6.06
C ALA A 350 -21.15 7.80 -6.97
N ASN A 351 -19.90 7.81 -6.48
CA ASN A 351 -18.71 8.23 -7.24
C ASN A 351 -17.95 7.05 -7.91
N ILE A 352 -18.52 5.86 -7.90
CA ILE A 352 -17.92 4.64 -8.43
C ILE A 352 -18.68 4.22 -9.68
N GLN A 353 -17.97 4.15 -10.80
CA GLN A 353 -18.47 3.61 -12.04
C GLN A 353 -18.11 2.13 -12.13
N VAL A 354 -19.11 1.27 -12.34
CA VAL A 354 -18.87 -0.16 -12.63
C VAL A 354 -18.81 -0.38 -14.15
N THR A 355 -17.86 -1.14 -14.66
CA THR A 355 -17.63 -1.28 -16.12
C THR A 355 -18.00 -2.64 -16.70
N LYS A 356 -17.94 -3.73 -15.92
CA LYS A 356 -18.23 -5.08 -16.42
C LYS A 356 -19.50 -5.68 -15.85
N SER A 357 -19.52 -5.92 -14.54
CA SER A 357 -20.61 -6.67 -13.90
C SER A 357 -21.10 -6.07 -12.59
N ILE A 358 -22.42 -5.99 -12.45
CA ILE A 358 -23.10 -5.66 -11.20
C ILE A 358 -23.91 -6.87 -10.75
N ASN A 359 -23.62 -7.36 -9.55
CA ASN A 359 -24.29 -8.49 -8.93
C ASN A 359 -24.88 -8.06 -7.58
N ILE A 360 -26.19 -7.85 -7.52
CA ILE A 360 -26.91 -7.43 -6.31
C ILE A 360 -27.96 -8.47 -5.99
N ARG A 361 -27.71 -9.32 -4.99
CA ARG A 361 -28.60 -10.44 -4.70
C ARG A 361 -28.83 -10.68 -3.21
N TYR A 362 -30.05 -11.07 -2.86
CA TYR A 362 -30.43 -11.41 -1.48
C TYR A 362 -30.12 -10.28 -0.46
N ASN A 363 -30.26 -9.00 -0.84
CA ASN A 363 -30.17 -7.88 0.09
C ASN A 363 -31.59 -7.45 0.48
N HIS A 364 -32.16 -8.14 1.47
CA HIS A 364 -33.60 -8.09 1.73
C HIS A 364 -34.11 -6.70 2.15
N ALA A 365 -33.30 -5.90 2.84
CA ALA A 365 -33.65 -4.53 3.25
C ALA A 365 -33.35 -3.45 2.18
N LEU A 366 -32.73 -3.80 1.05
CA LEU A 366 -32.26 -2.84 0.06
C LEU A 366 -33.46 -2.19 -0.64
N GLU A 367 -33.67 -0.89 -0.42
CA GLU A 367 -34.84 -0.17 -0.96
C GLU A 367 -34.59 0.47 -2.32
N ASN A 368 -33.34 0.86 -2.60
CA ASN A 368 -32.92 1.53 -3.83
C ASN A 368 -31.49 1.12 -4.23
N ILE A 369 -31.08 1.52 -5.44
CA ILE A 369 -29.73 1.34 -5.97
C ILE A 369 -29.13 2.67 -6.46
N ASP A 370 -29.50 3.79 -5.83
CA ASP A 370 -29.22 5.15 -6.32
C ASP A 370 -27.70 5.44 -6.41
N GLY A 371 -26.90 4.78 -5.56
CA GLY A 371 -25.45 4.83 -5.64
C GLY A 371 -24.82 4.30 -6.93
N LEU A 372 -25.58 3.77 -7.89
CA LEU A 372 -25.06 3.35 -9.20
C LEU A 372 -25.09 4.45 -10.27
N GLU A 373 -25.46 5.68 -9.91
CA GLU A 373 -25.70 6.80 -10.85
C GLU A 373 -24.53 7.15 -11.78
N SER A 374 -23.30 6.81 -11.41
CA SER A 374 -22.11 7.01 -12.25
C SER A 374 -21.89 5.92 -13.31
N THR A 375 -22.70 4.85 -13.32
CA THR A 375 -22.50 3.71 -14.23
C THR A 375 -23.11 3.97 -15.62
N ILE A 376 -22.25 3.99 -16.65
CA ILE A 376 -22.62 4.33 -18.04
C ILE A 376 -22.93 3.08 -18.90
N GLY A 377 -22.29 1.95 -18.59
CA GLY A 377 -22.44 0.72 -19.37
C GLY A 377 -21.76 -0.46 -18.68
N LEU A 378 -22.25 -1.65 -18.97
CA LEU A 378 -21.75 -2.91 -18.42
C LEU A 378 -21.39 -3.85 -19.57
N GLU A 379 -20.11 -4.21 -19.68
CA GLU A 379 -19.63 -5.13 -20.72
C GLU A 379 -20.34 -6.50 -20.63
N ASP A 380 -20.59 -6.99 -19.42
CA ASP A 380 -20.99 -8.37 -19.17
C ASP A 380 -22.43 -8.49 -18.64
N GLU A 381 -22.69 -8.20 -17.35
CA GLU A 381 -23.98 -8.55 -16.74
C GLU A 381 -24.46 -7.55 -15.67
N LEU A 382 -25.76 -7.25 -15.73
CA LEU A 382 -26.54 -6.72 -14.61
C LEU A 382 -27.38 -7.87 -14.04
N PHE A 383 -27.09 -8.28 -12.81
CA PHE A 383 -27.83 -9.32 -12.10
C PHE A 383 -28.41 -8.81 -10.78
N ILE A 384 -29.72 -8.58 -10.77
CA ILE A 384 -30.51 -8.16 -9.61
C ILE A 384 -31.47 -9.29 -9.24
N PHE A 385 -31.21 -9.98 -8.13
CA PHE A 385 -31.96 -11.17 -7.73
C PHE A 385 -32.40 -11.13 -6.28
N HIS A 386 -33.69 -11.34 -6.00
CA HIS A 386 -34.18 -11.53 -4.63
C HIS A 386 -33.84 -10.36 -3.69
N ASN A 387 -33.99 -9.12 -4.15
CA ASN A 387 -33.92 -7.92 -3.32
C ASN A 387 -35.35 -7.46 -3.03
N ILE A 388 -36.01 -8.15 -2.10
CA ILE A 388 -37.46 -8.06 -1.91
C ILE A 388 -37.97 -6.66 -1.57
N SER A 389 -37.15 -5.77 -1.01
CA SER A 389 -37.54 -4.38 -0.68
C SER A 389 -37.27 -3.37 -1.80
N LEU A 390 -36.59 -3.76 -2.87
CA LEU A 390 -36.15 -2.87 -3.93
C LEU A 390 -37.36 -2.34 -4.73
N ARG A 391 -37.53 -1.02 -4.79
CA ARG A 391 -38.74 -0.41 -5.38
C ARG A 391 -38.56 0.10 -6.81
N ASN A 392 -37.34 0.48 -7.18
CA ASN A 392 -37.02 1.10 -8.48
C ASN A 392 -35.55 0.84 -8.86
N LEU A 393 -35.17 1.24 -10.08
CA LEU A 393 -33.82 1.12 -10.60
C LEU A 393 -33.20 2.49 -10.95
N PHE A 394 -33.61 3.59 -10.29
CA PHE A 394 -33.25 4.95 -10.71
C PHE A 394 -31.75 5.22 -10.73
N GLY A 395 -30.95 4.54 -9.91
CA GLY A 395 -29.49 4.61 -10.01
C GLY A 395 -28.91 4.16 -11.35
N LEU A 396 -29.67 3.53 -12.24
CA LEU A 396 -29.21 3.08 -13.55
C LEU A 396 -29.47 4.10 -14.68
N GLN A 397 -29.96 5.30 -14.39
CA GLN A 397 -30.40 6.27 -15.41
C GLN A 397 -29.35 6.62 -16.47
N GLN A 398 -28.04 6.51 -16.18
CA GLN A 398 -26.97 6.81 -17.14
C GLN A 398 -26.61 5.62 -18.03
N ILE A 399 -27.17 4.43 -17.78
CA ILE A 399 -26.76 3.21 -18.47
C ILE A 399 -27.27 3.19 -19.90
N THR A 400 -26.38 2.94 -20.86
CA THR A 400 -26.71 2.94 -22.30
C THR A 400 -26.51 1.58 -22.97
N ASN A 401 -25.65 0.73 -22.40
CA ASN A 401 -25.36 -0.59 -22.94
C ASN A 401 -25.13 -1.60 -21.81
N ILE A 402 -25.63 -2.81 -21.98
CA ILE A 402 -25.43 -3.93 -21.07
C ILE A 402 -25.20 -5.20 -21.90
N GLY A 403 -24.33 -6.11 -21.45
CA GLY A 403 -24.23 -7.44 -22.05
C GLY A 403 -25.53 -8.24 -21.86
N LYS A 404 -25.81 -8.62 -20.62
CA LYS A 404 -26.98 -9.38 -20.19
C LYS A 404 -27.69 -8.72 -19.00
N VAL A 405 -29.01 -8.72 -19.01
CA VAL A 405 -29.83 -8.21 -17.90
C VAL A 405 -30.65 -9.35 -17.31
N THR A 406 -30.53 -9.55 -15.99
CA THR A 406 -31.35 -10.48 -15.21
C THR A 406 -31.92 -9.75 -13.99
N ILE A 407 -33.24 -9.58 -13.95
CA ILE A 407 -33.98 -8.93 -12.85
C ILE A 407 -35.05 -9.91 -12.38
N ASP A 408 -34.74 -10.71 -11.37
CA ASP A 408 -35.60 -11.80 -10.94
C ASP A 408 -35.93 -11.73 -9.44
N GLU A 409 -37.14 -12.13 -9.06
CA GLU A 409 -37.58 -12.26 -7.65
C GLU A 409 -37.48 -10.97 -6.80
N ASN A 410 -37.60 -9.78 -7.40
CA ASN A 410 -37.65 -8.51 -6.68
C ASN A 410 -39.11 -8.12 -6.42
N GLU A 411 -39.69 -8.68 -5.35
CA GLU A 411 -41.13 -8.65 -5.07
C GLU A 411 -41.74 -7.24 -5.11
N ASN A 412 -41.08 -6.24 -4.49
CA ASN A 412 -41.59 -4.86 -4.42
C ASN A 412 -41.21 -3.96 -5.59
N LEU A 413 -40.56 -4.49 -6.63
CA LEU A 413 -40.18 -3.70 -7.80
C LEU A 413 -41.43 -3.42 -8.64
N LEU A 414 -41.79 -2.15 -8.78
CA LEU A 414 -43.03 -1.73 -9.47
C LEU A 414 -42.83 -1.43 -10.96
N SER A 415 -41.65 -0.90 -11.30
CA SER A 415 -41.30 -0.45 -12.65
C SER A 415 -39.83 -0.70 -12.95
N LEU A 416 -39.48 -0.70 -14.22
CA LEU A 416 -38.09 -0.70 -14.70
C LEU A 416 -37.49 0.71 -14.85
N ASN A 417 -38.11 1.72 -14.23
CA ASN A 417 -37.64 3.11 -14.33
C ASN A 417 -36.21 3.24 -13.81
N GLY A 418 -35.41 4.00 -14.53
CA GLY A 418 -33.95 4.00 -14.49
C GLY A 418 -33.29 3.36 -15.70
N LEU A 419 -34.02 2.61 -16.54
CA LEU A 419 -33.47 2.01 -17.77
C LEU A 419 -33.85 2.75 -19.06
N GLU A 420 -34.38 3.98 -18.95
CA GLU A 420 -34.91 4.75 -20.09
C GLU A 420 -33.86 5.06 -21.17
N ASN A 421 -32.60 5.17 -20.77
CA ASN A 421 -31.47 5.48 -21.65
C ASN A 421 -30.77 4.23 -22.21
N LEU A 422 -31.23 3.03 -21.85
CA LEU A 422 -30.65 1.78 -22.34
C LEU A 422 -30.93 1.64 -23.84
N LEU A 423 -29.87 1.55 -24.64
CA LEU A 423 -29.93 1.44 -26.10
C LEU A 423 -29.49 0.07 -26.62
N ARG A 424 -28.76 -0.71 -25.82
CA ARG A 424 -28.24 -2.01 -26.25
C ARG A 424 -28.22 -3.04 -25.13
N VAL A 425 -28.78 -4.20 -25.40
CA VAL A 425 -28.59 -5.44 -24.63
C VAL A 425 -28.08 -6.52 -25.59
N SER A 426 -26.79 -6.82 -25.53
CA SER A 426 -26.13 -7.65 -26.56
C SER A 426 -26.53 -9.13 -26.51
N GLN A 427 -26.92 -9.61 -25.32
CA GLN A 427 -27.35 -10.98 -25.08
C GLN A 427 -28.87 -11.04 -24.87
N SER A 428 -29.34 -11.07 -23.62
CA SER A 428 -30.76 -11.19 -23.27
C SER A 428 -31.15 -10.23 -22.16
N PHE A 429 -32.42 -9.79 -22.22
CA PHE A 429 -33.10 -9.11 -21.14
C PHE A 429 -34.11 -10.08 -20.52
N ARG A 430 -33.93 -10.39 -19.24
CA ARG A 430 -34.82 -11.25 -18.47
C ARG A 430 -35.35 -10.51 -17.25
N ALA A 431 -36.66 -10.47 -17.11
CA ALA A 431 -37.33 -10.06 -15.89
C ALA A 431 -38.38 -11.09 -15.50
N ARG A 432 -38.18 -11.81 -14.39
CA ARG A 432 -39.12 -12.87 -13.99
C ARG A 432 -39.43 -12.89 -12.51
N GLN A 433 -40.62 -13.37 -12.17
CA GLN A 433 -41.04 -13.57 -10.78
C GLN A 433 -40.97 -12.28 -9.94
N ASN A 434 -41.10 -11.10 -10.56
CA ASN A 434 -41.25 -9.83 -9.85
C ASN A 434 -42.76 -9.56 -9.73
N SER A 435 -43.37 -10.05 -8.65
CA SER A 435 -44.84 -10.17 -8.51
C SER A 435 -45.60 -8.84 -8.62
N ASN A 436 -44.97 -7.71 -8.30
CA ASN A 436 -45.57 -6.37 -8.42
C ASN A 436 -45.10 -5.56 -9.64
N LEU A 437 -44.23 -6.11 -10.49
CA LEU A 437 -43.69 -5.40 -11.65
C LEU A 437 -44.72 -5.31 -12.76
N SER A 438 -45.30 -4.11 -12.92
CA SER A 438 -46.39 -3.83 -13.86
C SER A 438 -46.02 -2.83 -14.96
N ASP A 439 -44.88 -2.14 -14.86
CA ASP A 439 -44.46 -1.09 -15.80
C ASP A 439 -43.10 -1.38 -16.42
N PHE A 440 -43.09 -1.61 -17.74
CA PHE A 440 -41.93 -1.87 -18.59
C PHE A 440 -41.64 -0.70 -19.55
N CYS A 441 -42.31 0.46 -19.41
CA CYS A 441 -42.19 1.57 -20.35
C CYS A 441 -40.79 2.18 -20.43
N ALA A 442 -39.96 1.99 -19.41
CA ALA A 442 -38.54 2.33 -19.48
C ALA A 442 -37.80 1.62 -20.64
N LEU A 443 -38.28 0.47 -21.11
CA LEU A 443 -37.67 -0.27 -22.22
C LEU A 443 -38.12 0.19 -23.61
N THR A 444 -38.99 1.20 -23.73
CA THR A 444 -39.50 1.66 -25.04
C THR A 444 -38.36 2.07 -25.96
N ASN A 445 -37.38 2.82 -25.47
CA ASN A 445 -36.26 3.28 -26.30
C ASN A 445 -35.40 2.10 -26.79
N LEU A 446 -35.09 1.15 -25.90
CA LEU A 446 -34.39 -0.09 -26.23
C LEU A 446 -35.14 -0.92 -27.29
N CYS A 447 -36.46 -1.01 -27.19
CA CYS A 447 -37.26 -1.85 -28.09
C CYS A 447 -37.48 -1.21 -29.47
N VAL A 448 -37.62 0.12 -29.53
CA VAL A 448 -37.93 0.86 -30.77
C VAL A 448 -36.67 1.28 -31.52
N ASN A 449 -35.67 1.81 -30.80
CA ASN A 449 -34.47 2.42 -31.40
C ASN A 449 -33.20 1.62 -31.11
N GLY A 450 -33.25 0.69 -30.16
CA GLY A 450 -32.09 -0.05 -29.66
C GLY A 450 -31.88 -1.44 -30.26
N ASP A 451 -30.85 -2.09 -29.76
CA ASP A 451 -30.47 -3.47 -30.07
C ASP A 451 -30.85 -4.39 -28.90
N LEU A 452 -31.93 -5.17 -29.09
CA LEU A 452 -32.43 -6.14 -28.12
C LEU A 452 -32.87 -7.40 -28.86
N ASN A 453 -32.12 -8.48 -28.68
CA ASN A 453 -32.37 -9.77 -29.32
C ASN A 453 -33.49 -10.56 -28.62
N ILE A 454 -33.42 -10.67 -27.30
CA ILE A 454 -34.30 -11.52 -26.50
C ILE A 454 -34.85 -10.72 -25.33
N LEU A 455 -36.18 -10.58 -25.26
CA LEU A 455 -36.92 -10.10 -24.09
C LEU A 455 -37.72 -11.25 -23.49
N GLN A 456 -37.48 -11.56 -22.23
CA GLN A 456 -38.20 -12.57 -21.45
C GLN A 456 -38.84 -11.91 -20.23
N ALA A 457 -40.13 -11.60 -20.31
CA ALA A 457 -40.96 -11.17 -19.19
C ALA A 457 -41.90 -12.32 -18.80
N GLU A 458 -41.70 -12.94 -17.64
CA GLU A 458 -42.50 -14.09 -17.19
C GLU A 458 -42.83 -14.02 -15.70
N ASN A 459 -44.05 -14.39 -15.31
CA ASN A 459 -44.48 -14.43 -13.91
C ASN A 459 -44.31 -13.09 -13.16
N ASN A 460 -44.40 -11.96 -13.86
CA ASN A 460 -44.53 -10.63 -13.26
C ASN A 460 -46.01 -10.19 -13.22
N ALA A 461 -46.32 -9.03 -12.62
CA ALA A 461 -47.67 -8.46 -12.67
C ALA A 461 -48.12 -8.15 -14.12
N TYR A 462 -47.19 -7.67 -14.94
CA TYR A 462 -47.38 -7.50 -16.39
C TYR A 462 -46.25 -8.20 -17.15
N ASN A 463 -46.58 -8.90 -18.24
CA ASN A 463 -45.61 -9.70 -19.01
C ASN A 463 -45.70 -9.33 -20.50
N PRO A 464 -45.32 -8.10 -20.89
CA PRO A 464 -45.40 -7.66 -22.27
C PRO A 464 -44.40 -8.40 -23.15
N THR A 465 -44.79 -8.64 -24.40
CA THR A 465 -43.84 -8.97 -25.46
C THR A 465 -43.07 -7.73 -25.89
N LYS A 466 -41.97 -7.92 -26.64
CA LYS A 466 -41.26 -6.80 -27.27
C LYS A 466 -42.18 -5.96 -28.16
N GLN A 467 -43.14 -6.60 -28.86
CA GLN A 467 -44.07 -5.90 -29.73
C GLN A 467 -45.08 -5.06 -28.93
N ASP A 468 -45.58 -5.56 -27.80
CA ASP A 468 -46.49 -4.80 -26.93
C ASP A 468 -45.85 -3.47 -26.49
N ILE A 469 -44.56 -3.51 -26.11
CA ILE A 469 -43.80 -2.30 -25.73
C ILE A 469 -43.65 -1.34 -26.92
N ILE A 470 -43.36 -1.84 -28.12
CA ILE A 470 -43.25 -1.04 -29.36
C ILE A 470 -44.59 -0.36 -29.69
N ASP A 471 -45.70 -1.05 -29.45
CA ASP A 471 -47.06 -0.55 -29.70
C ASP A 471 -47.57 0.40 -28.60
N GLY A 472 -46.76 0.65 -27.55
CA GLY A 472 -47.10 1.52 -26.42
C GLY A 472 -47.89 0.82 -25.30
N ASN A 473 -48.13 -0.49 -25.40
CA ASN A 473 -48.73 -1.32 -24.37
C ASN A 473 -47.62 -1.81 -23.40
N CYS A 474 -46.97 -0.89 -22.70
CA CYS A 474 -45.82 -1.18 -21.85
C CYS A 474 -46.13 -1.23 -20.34
N SER A 475 -47.37 -0.95 -19.94
CA SER A 475 -47.83 -1.01 -18.54
C SER A 475 -49.26 -1.52 -18.42
N LEU A 476 -49.60 -2.06 -17.24
CA LEU A 476 -50.94 -2.54 -16.87
C LEU A 476 -51.77 -1.48 -16.13
#